data_AF-C7E4X9-F1
#
_entry.id   AF-C7E4X9-F1
#
_cell.length_a   1.000
_cell.length_b   1.000
_cell.length_c   1.000
_cell.angle_alpha   90.00
_cell.angle_beta   90.00
_cell.angle_gamma   90.00
#
_symmetry.space_group_name_H-M   'P 1'
#
loop_
_entity.id
_entity.type
_entity.pdbx_description
1 polymer ?
#
loop_
_entity_poly.entity_id
_entity_poly.type
_entity_poly.pdbx_seq_one_letter_code
_entity_poly.pdbx_strand_id
1 'polypeptide(L)'
;GLHDNLAVIGCSDHDGEQAYNLDGEEMWFADFIKREGVEPQPPFIDHITYVDGTYQGAEANQHVCKSNLDVSRTAMKDFKIKH
;
A
#
# COMPACT_ATOMS: atom_id res chain seq x y z
N GLY A 1 3.63 -16.90 19.03
CA GLY A 1 2.16 -16.86 19.15
C GLY A 1 1.57 -16.99 17.77
N LEU A 2 0.28 -16.70 17.59
CA LEU A 2 -0.23 -16.29 16.28
C LEU A 2 0.12 -14.80 16.11
N HIS A 3 0.40 -14.39 14.88
CA HIS A 3 0.72 -13.02 14.51
C HIS A 3 -0.19 -12.59 13.38
N ASP A 4 -0.57 -11.31 13.37
CA ASP A 4 -1.43 -10.71 12.36
C ASP A 4 -0.58 -9.90 11.37
N ASN A 5 -0.61 -10.30 10.12
CA ASN A 5 0.08 -9.60 9.04
C ASN A 5 -0.94 -8.86 8.15
N LEU A 6 -0.73 -7.57 7.93
CA LEU A 6 -1.57 -6.75 7.07
C LEU A 6 -0.73 -6.06 6.00
N ALA A 7 -1.12 -6.27 4.74
CA ALA A 7 -0.61 -5.50 3.61
C ALA A 7 -1.73 -4.61 3.07
N VAL A 8 -1.47 -3.30 2.99
CA VAL A 8 -2.38 -2.33 2.39
C VAL A 8 -1.77 -1.86 1.08
N ILE A 9 -2.55 -1.90 0.00
CA ILE A 9 -2.23 -1.26 -1.28
C ILE A 9 -3.48 -0.46 -1.66
N GLY A 10 -3.36 0.86 -1.64
CA GLY A 10 -4.48 1.77 -1.86
C GLY A 10 -4.10 2.93 -2.78
N CYS A 11 -5.09 3.53 -3.41
CA CYS A 11 -4.89 4.71 -4.24
C CYS A 11 -6.16 5.57 -4.27
N SER A 12 -5.96 6.86 -4.48
CA SER A 12 -6.99 7.83 -4.81
C SER A 12 -6.61 8.54 -6.12
N ASP A 13 -7.36 9.60 -6.46
CA ASP A 13 -7.00 10.46 -7.60
C ASP A 13 -5.66 11.17 -7.43
N HIS A 14 -5.25 11.38 -6.18
CA HIS A 14 -4.11 12.22 -5.85
C HIS A 14 -3.02 11.44 -5.14
N ASP A 15 -3.41 10.47 -4.32
CA ASP A 15 -2.53 9.82 -3.36
C ASP A 15 -2.42 8.33 -3.65
N GLY A 16 -1.36 7.75 -3.10
CA GLY A 16 -1.08 6.32 -3.12
C GLY A 16 -0.64 5.88 -1.74
N GLU A 17 -1.04 4.67 -1.36
CA GLU A 17 -0.67 4.03 -0.12
C GLU A 17 -0.11 2.64 -0.41
N GLN A 18 1.01 2.29 0.19
CA GLN A 18 1.43 0.91 0.31
C GLN A 18 2.21 0.71 1.60
N ALA A 19 1.68 -0.13 2.50
CA ALA A 19 2.26 -0.40 3.81
C ALA A 19 2.19 -1.88 4.17
N TYR A 20 3.20 -2.35 4.88
CA TYR A 20 3.28 -3.68 5.47
C TYR A 20 3.32 -3.56 7.00
N ASN A 21 2.44 -4.28 7.67
CA ASN A 21 2.25 -4.20 9.12
C ASN A 21 2.30 -5.59 9.75
N LEU A 22 2.83 -5.64 10.97
CA LEU A 22 2.88 -6.83 11.81
C LEU A 22 2.30 -6.48 13.19
N ASP A 23 1.25 -7.18 13.61
CA ASP A 23 0.56 -6.97 14.90
C ASP A 23 0.13 -5.50 15.14
N GLY A 24 -0.16 -4.77 14.05
CA GLY A 24 -0.56 -3.36 14.08
C GLY A 24 0.59 -2.35 14.05
N GLU A 25 1.84 -2.80 14.00
CA GLU A 25 3.02 -1.94 13.84
C GLU A 25 3.49 -1.93 12.37
N GLU A 26 3.85 -0.74 11.87
CA GLU A 26 4.36 -0.58 10.51
C GLU A 26 5.79 -1.11 10.40
N MET A 27 5.97 -2.13 9.56
CA MET A 27 7.28 -2.68 9.23
C MET A 27 7.94 -1.90 8.10
N TRP A 28 7.12 -1.45 7.15
CA TRP A 28 7.56 -0.72 5.95
C TRP A 28 6.40 0.04 5.31
N PHE A 29 6.67 1.22 4.74
CA PHE A 29 5.73 1.92 3.87
C PHE A 29 6.43 2.60 2.68
N ALA A 30 5.68 2.83 1.61
CA ALA A 30 6.14 3.58 0.44
C ALA A 30 5.92 5.09 0.65
N ASP A 31 6.98 5.86 0.86
CA ASP A 31 6.90 7.32 0.82
C ASP A 31 6.95 7.77 -0.65
N PHE A 32 5.78 7.86 -1.30
CA PHE A 32 5.69 8.29 -2.70
C PHE A 32 6.08 9.76 -2.93
N ILE A 33 6.13 10.58 -1.87
CA ILE A 33 6.57 11.98 -1.96
C ILE A 33 8.09 12.03 -2.06
N LYS A 34 8.79 11.29 -1.19
CA LYS A 34 10.27 11.20 -1.19
C LYS A 34 10.82 10.17 -2.17
N ARG A 35 9.95 9.31 -2.69
CA ARG A 35 10.25 8.23 -3.63
C ARG A 35 11.18 7.17 -3.04
N GLU A 36 10.87 6.74 -1.82
CA GLU A 36 11.64 5.73 -1.11
C GLU A 36 10.75 4.77 -0.31
N GLY A 37 11.28 3.60 0.00
CA GLY A 37 10.69 2.71 1.00
C GLY A 37 11.25 3.08 2.38
N VAL A 38 10.36 3.27 3.35
CA VAL A 38 10.74 3.63 4.73
C VAL A 38 10.46 2.43 5.62
N GLU A 39 11.40 2.13 6.52
CA GLU A 39 11.30 1.05 7.50
C GLU A 39 11.22 1.67 8.91
N PRO A 40 10.02 2.08 9.38
CA PRO A 40 9.86 2.86 10.62
C PRO A 40 9.93 1.98 11.89
N GLN A 41 10.69 0.90 11.83
CA GLN A 41 10.80 -0.08 12.89
C GLN A 41 11.41 0.54 14.16
N PRO A 42 10.94 0.14 15.36
CA PRO A 42 11.50 0.65 16.60
C PRO A 42 12.99 0.29 16.77
N PRO A 43 13.81 1.16 17.38
CA PRO A 43 15.26 0.94 17.48
C PRO A 43 15.67 -0.19 18.43
N PHE A 44 14.71 -0.82 19.12
CA PHE A 44 14.96 -1.91 20.07
C PHE A 44 14.81 -3.31 19.46
N ILE A 45 14.34 -3.43 18.21
CA ILE A 45 14.28 -4.71 17.50
C ILE A 45 15.50 -4.90 16.61
N ASP A 46 15.80 -6.16 16.26
CA ASP A 46 16.69 -6.44 15.14
C ASP A 46 16.02 -5.96 13.86
N HIS A 47 16.67 -5.01 13.17
CA HIS A 47 16.09 -4.34 12.02
C HIS A 47 15.87 -5.31 10.86
N ILE A 48 14.66 -5.30 10.30
CA ILE A 48 14.26 -6.11 9.16
C ILE A 48 14.30 -5.24 7.90
N THR A 49 15.07 -5.66 6.91
CA THR A 49 15.20 -4.93 5.64
C THR A 49 14.43 -5.63 4.52
N TYR A 50 13.64 -4.85 3.79
CA TYR A 50 12.95 -5.28 2.59
C TYR A 50 13.91 -5.34 1.40
N VAL A 51 13.64 -6.26 0.47
CA VAL A 51 14.52 -6.50 -0.67
C VAL A 51 14.59 -5.29 -1.60
N ASP A 52 15.75 -5.13 -2.25
CA ASP A 52 15.93 -4.16 -3.33
C ASP A 52 14.83 -4.33 -4.38
N GLY A 53 14.25 -3.21 -4.83
CA GLY A 53 13.11 -3.23 -5.75
C GLY A 53 11.73 -3.11 -5.09
N THR A 54 11.63 -3.20 -3.75
CA THR A 54 10.33 -3.14 -3.05
C THR A 54 9.58 -1.83 -3.34
N TYR A 55 10.26 -0.68 -3.32
CA TYR A 55 9.66 0.61 -3.65
C TYR A 55 9.20 0.68 -5.12
N GLN A 56 10.01 0.20 -6.06
CA GLN A 56 9.66 0.14 -7.49
C GLN A 56 8.44 -0.77 -7.73
N GLY A 57 8.34 -1.86 -6.96
CA GLY A 57 7.14 -2.69 -6.93
C GLY A 57 5.91 -1.91 -6.43
N ALA A 58 6.08 -1.05 -5.43
CA ALA A 58 5.01 -0.18 -4.96
C ALA A 58 4.58 0.86 -6.00
N GLU A 59 5.50 1.42 -6.79
CA GLU A 59 5.15 2.28 -7.93
C GLU A 59 4.32 1.51 -8.97
N ALA A 60 4.71 0.29 -9.32
CA ALA A 60 3.93 -0.56 -10.22
C ALA A 60 2.53 -0.86 -9.67
N ASN A 61 2.42 -1.15 -8.38
CA ASN A 61 1.13 -1.36 -7.71
C ASN A 61 0.25 -0.11 -7.70
N GLN A 62 0.83 1.08 -7.55
CA GLN A 62 0.08 2.34 -7.68
C GLN A 62 -0.51 2.53 -9.07
N HIS A 63 0.26 2.21 -10.12
CA HIS A 63 -0.26 2.26 -11.49
C HIS A 63 -1.42 1.28 -11.71
N VAL A 64 -1.30 0.05 -11.18
CA VAL A 64 -2.37 -0.96 -11.26
C VAL A 64 -3.60 -0.52 -10.47
N CYS A 65 -3.42 -0.01 -9.25
CA CYS A 65 -4.53 0.46 -8.42
C CYS A 65 -5.33 1.57 -9.12
N LYS A 66 -4.65 2.59 -9.65
CA LYS A 66 -5.30 3.71 -10.35
C LYS A 66 -6.06 3.24 -11.60
N SER A 67 -5.48 2.28 -12.33
CA SER A 67 -6.15 1.67 -13.48
C SER A 67 -7.43 0.92 -13.06
N ASN A 68 -7.38 0.16 -11.97
CA ASN A 68 -8.53 -0.55 -11.42
C ASN A 68 -9.60 0.41 -10.89
N LEU A 69 -9.20 1.52 -10.28
CA LEU A 69 -10.11 2.57 -9.81
C LEU A 69 -10.89 3.21 -10.95
N ASP A 70 -10.23 3.49 -12.08
CA ASP A 70 -10.88 4.04 -13.28
C ASP A 70 -11.88 3.06 -13.90
N VAL A 71 -11.49 1.78 -14.04
CA VAL A 71 -12.39 0.71 -14.51
C VAL A 71 -13.62 0.59 -13.60
N SER A 72 -13.40 0.58 -12.28
CA SER A 72 -14.48 0.47 -11.30
C SER A 72 -15.43 1.66 -11.37
N ARG A 73 -14.90 2.88 -11.50
CA ARG A 73 -15.72 4.10 -11.66
C ARG A 73 -16.55 4.07 -12.93
N THR A 74 -15.95 3.63 -14.03
CA THR A 74 -16.66 3.50 -15.31
C THR A 74 -17.78 2.48 -15.21
N ALA A 75 -17.51 1.32 -14.64
CA ALA A 75 -18.52 0.26 -14.46
C ALA A 75 -19.66 0.66 -13.52
N MET A 76 -19.35 1.44 -12.48
CA MET A 76 -20.32 1.82 -11.44
C MET A 76 -21.04 3.13 -11.71
N LYS A 77 -20.65 3.89 -12.75
CA LYS A 77 -21.19 5.23 -13.06
C LYS A 77 -22.72 5.29 -13.11
N ASP A 78 -23.34 4.27 -13.69
CA ASP A 78 -24.78 4.20 -13.90
C ASP A 78 -25.46 3.10 -13.04
N PHE A 79 -24.73 2.55 -12.07
CA PHE A 79 -25.24 1.47 -11.22
C PHE A 79 -26.31 2.00 -10.28
N LYS A 80 -27.54 1.48 -10.42
CA LYS A 80 -28.65 1.81 -9.53
C LYS A 80 -28.71 0.83 -8.36
N ILE A 81 -28.45 1.32 -7.16
CA ILE A 81 -28.68 0.55 -5.93
C ILE A 81 -30.20 0.38 -5.77
N LYS A 82 -30.68 -0.87 -5.77
CA LYS A 82 -32.07 -1.16 -5.43
C LYS A 82 -32.21 -1.11 -3.90
N HIS A 83 -33.22 -0.38 -3.42
CA HIS A 83 -33.65 -0.39 -2.03
C HIS A 83 -34.72 -1.46 -1.81
#